data_AF-A0A2M6ZGT2-F1
#
_entry.id   AF-A0A2M6ZGT2-F1
#
_cell.length_a   1.000
_cell.length_b   1.000
_cell.length_c   1.000
_cell.angle_alpha   90.00
_cell.angle_beta   90.00
_cell.angle_gamma   90.00
#
_symmetry.space_group_name_H-M   'P 1'
#
loop_
_entity.id
_entity.type
_entity.pdbx_description
1 polymer ?
#
loop_
_entity_poly.entity_id
_entity_poly.type
_entity_poly.pdbx_seq_one_letter_code
_entity_poly.pdbx_strand_id
1 'polypeptide(L)'
;MKGKFKTFLKLGILFAIVCCIILTPGYLKVRSLKKEISQIQEEIKRLQKENESLQIEIEKLENDPFTIEKKAREKLGMVKEGEFKFRFE
;
A
#
# COMPACT_ATOMS: atom_id res chain seq x y z
N MET A 1 -15.52 62.37 8.73
CA MET A 1 -15.24 61.04 9.33
C MET A 1 -15.81 59.84 8.56
N LYS A 2 -16.96 59.93 7.88
CA LYS A 2 -17.60 58.79 7.17
C LYS A 2 -16.78 58.20 6.00
N GLY A 3 -15.94 58.99 5.34
CA GLY A 3 -15.11 58.54 4.19
C GLY A 3 -14.00 57.56 4.57
N LYS A 4 -13.31 57.82 5.69
CA LYS A 4 -12.25 56.94 6.22
C LYS A 4 -12.81 55.57 6.64
N PHE A 5 -14.03 55.54 7.19
CA PHE A 5 -14.70 54.30 7.55
C PHE A 5 -15.00 53.41 6.32
N LYS A 6 -15.48 54.01 5.23
CA LYS A 6 -15.71 53.28 3.97
C LYS A 6 -14.42 52.71 3.37
N THR A 7 -13.29 53.40 3.50
CA THR A 7 -12.00 52.89 3.02
C THR A 7 -11.47 51.74 3.88
N PHE A 8 -11.63 51.81 5.22
CA PHE A 8 -11.29 50.69 6.10
C PHE A 8 -12.16 49.45 5.82
N LEU A 9 -13.46 49.64 5.56
CA LEU A 9 -14.36 48.54 5.21
C LEU A 9 -13.93 47.86 3.91
N LYS A 10 -13.58 48.63 2.87
CA LYS A 10 -13.06 48.08 1.61
C LYS A 10 -11.75 47.30 1.81
N LEU A 11 -10.86 47.82 2.66
CA LEU A 11 -9.59 47.15 2.95
C LEU A 11 -9.79 45.83 3.72
N GLY A 12 -10.73 45.80 4.66
CA GLY A 12 -11.10 44.58 5.37
C GLY A 12 -11.71 43.51 4.45
N ILE A 13 -12.57 43.93 3.52
CA ILE A 13 -13.14 43.01 2.50
C ILE A 13 -12.04 42.45 1.60
N LEU A 14 -11.11 43.31 1.13
CA LEU A 14 -9.99 42.88 0.30
C LEU A 14 -9.09 41.88 1.04
N PHE A 15 -8.79 42.15 2.32
CA PHE A 15 -8.02 41.24 3.16
C PHE A 15 -8.71 39.89 3.33
N ALA A 16 -10.02 39.88 3.60
CA ALA A 16 -10.80 38.64 3.73
C ALA A 16 -10.79 37.81 2.43
N ILE A 17 -10.89 38.46 1.27
CA ILE A 17 -10.81 37.78 -0.03
C ILE A 17 -9.44 37.13 -0.23
N VAL A 18 -8.36 37.83 0.09
CA VAL A 18 -6.99 37.30 0.00
C VAL A 18 -6.82 36.10 0.94
N CYS A 19 -7.27 36.20 2.19
CA CYS A 19 -7.24 35.09 3.13
C CYS A 19 -8.03 33.87 2.62
N CYS A 20 -9.22 34.08 2.05
CA CYS A 20 -10.00 32.99 1.46
C CYS A 20 -9.25 32.30 0.32
N ILE A 21 -8.64 33.05 -0.59
CA ILE A 21 -7.88 32.47 -1.72
C ILE A 21 -6.71 31.61 -1.22
N ILE A 22 -6.02 32.05 -0.16
CA ILE A 22 -4.87 31.33 0.40
C ILE A 22 -5.32 30.09 1.20
N LEU A 23 -6.41 30.18 1.97
CA LEU A 23 -6.79 29.15 2.94
C LEU A 23 -7.60 28.00 2.32
N THR A 24 -8.40 28.29 1.30
CA THR A 24 -9.28 27.30 0.63
C THR A 24 -8.52 26.11 0.00
N PRO A 25 -7.43 26.30 -0.78
CA PRO A 25 -6.72 25.18 -1.41
C PRO A 25 -6.06 24.25 -0.38
N GLY A 26 -5.55 24.80 0.73
CA GLY A 26 -4.95 24.01 1.81
C GLY A 26 -5.96 23.04 2.44
N TYR A 27 -7.19 23.51 2.70
CA TYR A 27 -8.25 22.68 3.27
C TYR A 27 -8.67 21.54 2.34
N LEU A 28 -8.85 21.83 1.04
CA LEU A 28 -9.22 20.83 0.05
C LEU A 28 -8.12 19.77 -0.13
N LYS A 29 -6.85 20.19 -0.14
CA LYS A 29 -5.71 19.27 -0.28
C LYS A 29 -5.59 18.33 0.91
N VAL A 30 -5.78 18.83 2.13
CA VAL A 30 -5.76 17.97 3.34
C VAL A 30 -6.90 16.94 3.29
N ARG A 31 -8.08 17.34 2.82
CA ARG A 31 -9.21 16.41 2.67
C ARG A 31 -8.93 15.32 1.63
N SER A 32 -8.34 15.66 0.49
CA SER A 32 -8.00 14.66 -0.53
C SER A 32 -6.93 13.69 -0.05
N LEU A 33 -5.88 14.21 0.62
CA LEU A 33 -4.80 13.39 1.17
C LEU A 33 -5.31 12.42 2.24
N LYS A 34 -6.23 12.86 3.13
CA LYS A 34 -6.86 11.96 4.10
C LYS A 34 -7.62 10.81 3.43
N LYS A 35 -8.32 11.09 2.33
CA LYS A 35 -9.03 10.06 1.56
C LYS A 35 -8.05 9.08 0.92
N GLU A 36 -6.98 9.58 0.32
CA GLU A 36 -5.94 8.77 -0.31
C GLU A 36 -5.24 7.85 0.71
N ILE A 37 -4.90 8.37 1.90
CA ILE A 37 -4.36 7.57 3.00
C ILE A 37 -5.32 6.43 3.38
N SER A 38 -6.62 6.72 3.49
CA SER A 38 -7.62 5.69 3.82
C SER A 38 -7.68 4.60 2.75
N GLN A 39 -7.63 4.97 1.48
CA GLN A 39 -7.67 4.01 0.36
C GLN A 39 -6.41 3.13 0.34
N ILE A 40 -5.24 3.73 0.52
CA ILE A 40 -3.97 2.98 0.59
C ILE A 40 -3.98 2.02 1.79
N GLN A 41 -4.51 2.44 2.94
CA GLN A 41 -4.61 1.55 4.11
C GLN A 41 -5.56 0.36 3.88
N GLU A 42 -6.67 0.56 3.18
CA GLU A 42 -7.56 -0.52 2.77
C GLU A 42 -6.87 -1.48 1.79
N GLU A 43 -6.12 -0.95 0.84
CA GLU A 43 -5.36 -1.75 -0.11
C GLU A 43 -4.25 -2.58 0.56
N ILE A 44 -3.52 -2.01 1.51
CA ILE A 44 -2.54 -2.74 2.33
C ILE A 44 -3.22 -3.91 3.04
N LYS A 45 -4.36 -3.68 3.70
CA LYS A 45 -5.09 -4.75 4.39
C LYS A 45 -5.55 -5.85 3.44
N ARG A 46 -6.03 -5.49 2.25
CA ARG A 46 -6.43 -6.45 1.22
C ARG A 46 -5.25 -7.31 0.78
N LEU A 47 -4.12 -6.68 0.45
CA LEU A 47 -2.91 -7.37 0.02
C LEU A 47 -2.30 -8.24 1.12
N GLN A 48 -2.34 -7.80 2.37
CA GLN A 48 -1.91 -8.61 3.51
C GLN A 48 -2.73 -9.90 3.62
N LYS A 49 -4.06 -9.79 3.54
CA LYS A 49 -4.96 -10.96 3.58
C LYS A 49 -4.74 -11.90 2.39
N GLU A 50 -4.51 -11.35 1.21
CA GLU A 50 -4.20 -12.14 0.01
C GLU A 50 -2.87 -12.89 0.17
N ASN A 51 -1.83 -12.21 0.68
CA ASN A 51 -0.54 -12.81 0.95
C ASN A 51 -0.65 -13.93 2.01
N GLU A 52 -1.38 -13.70 3.10
CA GLU A 52 -1.65 -14.74 4.12
C GLU A 52 -2.34 -15.96 3.49
N SER A 53 -3.35 -15.74 2.64
CA SER A 53 -4.04 -16.83 1.94
C SER A 53 -3.11 -17.62 1.02
N LEU A 54 -2.27 -16.93 0.25
CA LEU A 54 -1.30 -17.55 -0.65
C LEU A 54 -0.22 -18.31 0.13
N GLN A 55 0.23 -17.80 1.27
CA GLN A 55 1.17 -18.52 2.13
C GLN A 55 0.59 -19.82 2.66
N ILE A 56 -0.69 -19.82 3.08
CA ILE A 56 -1.39 -21.04 3.50
C ILE A 56 -1.50 -22.04 2.33
N GLU A 57 -1.73 -21.55 1.11
CA GLU A 57 -1.78 -22.41 -0.08
C GLU A 57 -0.41 -23.02 -0.40
N ILE A 58 0.65 -22.21 -0.35
CA ILE A 58 2.04 -22.68 -0.50
C ILE A 58 2.34 -23.73 0.56
N GLU A 59 2.03 -23.47 1.83
CA GLU A 59 2.26 -24.43 2.91
C GLU A 59 1.51 -25.75 2.68
N LYS A 60 0.27 -25.71 2.20
CA LYS A 60 -0.48 -26.93 1.84
C LYS A 60 0.16 -27.71 0.69
N LEU A 61 0.69 -27.01 -0.32
CA LEU A 61 1.36 -27.62 -1.47
C LEU A 61 2.75 -28.14 -1.12
N GLU A 62 3.50 -27.44 -0.28
CA GLU A 62 4.83 -27.86 0.21
C GLU A 62 4.74 -29.02 1.19
N ASN A 63 3.66 -29.10 1.98
CA ASN A 63 3.42 -30.20 2.92
C ASN A 63 2.84 -31.47 2.27
N ASP A 64 2.67 -31.50 0.95
CA ASP A 64 2.40 -32.74 0.22
C ASP A 64 3.56 -33.72 0.48
N PRO A 65 3.30 -34.93 1.03
CA PRO A 65 4.32 -35.94 1.29
C PRO A 65 5.27 -36.18 0.11
N PHE A 66 4.78 -36.06 -1.12
CA PHE A 66 5.59 -36.21 -2.33
C PHE A 66 6.60 -35.05 -2.53
N THR A 67 6.18 -33.81 -2.28
CA THR A 67 7.04 -32.63 -2.34
C THR A 67 8.08 -32.64 -1.22
N ILE A 68 7.69 -33.03 -0.01
CA ILE A 68 8.61 -33.23 1.12
C ILE A 68 9.64 -34.32 0.80
N GLU A 69 9.21 -35.50 0.32
CA GLU A 69 10.10 -36.61 -0.07
C GLU A 69 11.10 -36.12 -1.14
N LYS A 70 10.63 -35.44 -2.19
CA LYS A 70 11.48 -34.92 -3.25
C LYS A 70 12.52 -33.92 -2.73
N LYS A 71 12.10 -32.93 -1.94
CA LYS A 71 13.00 -31.90 -1.37
C LYS A 71 13.99 -32.51 -0.38
N ALA A 72 13.58 -33.52 0.39
CA ALA A 72 14.45 -34.27 1.30
C ALA A 72 15.47 -35.12 0.51
N ARG A 73 15.03 -35.81 -0.55
CA ARG A 73 15.91 -36.59 -1.44
C ARG A 73 16.94 -35.71 -2.14
N GLU A 74 16.55 -34.56 -2.66
CA GLU A 74 17.46 -33.58 -3.27
C GLU A 74 18.51 -33.08 -2.27
N LYS A 75 18.10 -32.70 -1.05
CA LYS A 75 19.03 -32.28 0.02
C LYS A 75 19.96 -33.39 0.51
N LEU A 76 19.47 -34.63 0.60
CA LEU A 76 20.24 -35.79 1.05
C LEU A 76 21.03 -36.46 -0.09
N GLY A 77 20.90 -35.97 -1.33
CA GLY A 77 21.53 -36.57 -2.50
C GLY A 77 21.01 -37.96 -2.85
N MET A 78 19.83 -38.33 -2.35
CA MET A 78 19.19 -39.63 -2.56
C MET A 78 18.39 -39.63 -3.87
N VAL A 79 18.50 -40.71 -4.63
CA VAL A 79 17.83 -40.86 -5.94
C VAL A 79 16.87 -42.05 -5.84
N LYS A 80 15.62 -41.88 -6.28
CA LYS A 80 14.60 -42.93 -6.27
C LYS A 80 14.94 -43.97 -7.34
N GLU A 81 14.53 -45.23 -7.16
CA GLU A 81 14.71 -46.25 -8.20
C GLU A 81 14.07 -45.78 -9.51
N GLY A 82 14.89 -45.62 -10.56
CA GLY A 82 14.48 -45.13 -11.88
C GLY A 82 14.80 -43.65 -12.20
N GLU A 83 15.31 -42.86 -11.26
CA GLU A 83 15.80 -41.50 -11.54
C GLU A 83 17.32 -41.49 -11.77
N PHE A 84 17.82 -40.68 -12.72
CA PHE A 84 19.25 -40.54 -13.01
C PHE A 84 19.77 -39.16 -12.61
N LYS A 85 20.84 -39.12 -11.82
CA LYS A 85 21.53 -37.87 -11.46
C LYS A 85 22.53 -37.52 -12.55
N PHE A 86 22.19 -36.55 -13.41
CA PHE A 86 23.13 -36.01 -14.39
C PHE A 86 24.10 -35.05 -13.70
N ARG A 87 25.41 -35.37 -13.71
CA ARG A 87 26.48 -34.44 -13.36
C ARG A 87 27.13 -34.01 -14.67
N PHE A 88 27.05 -32.72 -14.99
CA PHE A 88 27.81 -32.13 -16.08
C PHE A 88 29.13 -31.61 -15.49
N GLU A 89 30.26 -32.06 -16.03
CA GLU A 89 31.60 -31.51 -15.80
C GLU A 89 31.85 -30.30 -16.71
#